data_AF-A0A120FQT8-F1
#
_entry.id   AF-A0A120FQT8-F1
#
_cell.length_a   1.000
_cell.length_b   1.000
_cell.length_c   1.000
_cell.angle_alpha   90.00
_cell.angle_beta   90.00
_cell.angle_gamma   90.00
#
_symmetry.space_group_name_H-M   'P 1'
#
loop_
_entity.id
_entity.type
_entity.pdbx_description
1 polymer ?
#
loop_
_entity_poly.entity_id
_entity_poly.type
_entity_poly.pdbx_seq_one_letter_code
_entity_poly.pdbx_strand_id
1 'polypeptide(L)'
;MQRDGDRLARAAKLLQQVPLPRAPRDIRDRTPAPPRLFSTRPYPPAEQFDVWNARIAPWLDVALPEGRSPAQGFEVEYVACNLSEFVLSSGRFAAQTFARASATSHRGPDAWGLFRVRSGEVWLEASGRTIHAEPGAIFLISLANDFRGRITDYDGLLLTLPRSAFTGVAEQLDRASNRILSGNLIGLLADYLDTLVARLVDMSIDELRQAGRATAEMIAACIQPSPDWSQARLSIESVLFERARLYIESHLGDFDLTPDRVAQQLRISRSNLYRAFESVGGVAGYIMRKRLQAAHAELVASAERQVQEIAYRHGFKLASDFTRAFRREFGVSPREARERARR
;
A
#
# COMPACT_ATOMS: atom_id res chain seq x y z
N MET A 1 33.11 -18.11 -9.44
CA MET A 1 32.83 -19.56 -9.25
C MET A 1 33.57 -20.18 -8.07
N GLN A 2 34.89 -20.40 -8.08
CA GLN A 2 35.56 -21.06 -6.94
C GLN A 2 35.55 -20.23 -5.64
N ARG A 3 35.76 -18.90 -5.74
CA ARG A 3 35.71 -17.97 -4.59
C ARG A 3 34.32 -17.81 -3.98
N ASP A 4 33.27 -17.90 -4.78
CA ASP A 4 31.88 -17.81 -4.29
C ASP A 4 31.46 -19.09 -3.57
N GLY A 5 31.94 -20.25 -4.02
CA GLY A 5 31.69 -21.55 -3.39
C GLY A 5 32.28 -21.64 -1.98
N ASP A 6 33.54 -21.24 -1.80
CA ASP A 6 34.20 -21.26 -0.48
C ASP A 6 33.54 -20.29 0.52
N ARG A 7 33.04 -19.16 0.01
CA ARG A 7 32.34 -18.14 0.81
C ARG A 7 30.98 -18.64 1.31
N LEU A 8 30.21 -19.29 0.44
CA LEU A 8 28.93 -19.92 0.80
C LEU A 8 29.09 -21.08 1.77
N ALA A 9 30.13 -21.92 1.59
CA ALA A 9 30.42 -23.02 2.51
C ALA A 9 30.80 -22.52 3.92
N ARG A 10 31.58 -21.44 4.00
CA ARG A 10 31.90 -20.78 5.28
C ARG A 10 30.66 -20.22 5.97
N ALA A 11 29.77 -19.55 5.23
CA ALA A 11 28.52 -19.02 5.77
C ALA A 11 27.56 -20.11 6.27
N ALA A 12 27.46 -21.23 5.54
CA ALA A 12 26.70 -22.40 5.98
C ALA A 12 27.23 -22.96 7.31
N LYS A 13 28.56 -22.94 7.52
CA LYS A 13 29.19 -23.32 8.79
C LYS A 13 28.89 -22.33 9.92
N LEU A 14 28.84 -21.02 9.64
CA LEU A 14 28.50 -19.99 10.62
C LEU A 14 27.06 -20.14 11.13
N LEU A 15 26.10 -20.49 10.25
CA LEU A 15 24.72 -20.80 10.64
C LEU A 15 24.60 -22.00 11.61
N GLN A 16 25.62 -22.86 11.72
CA GLN A 16 25.63 -23.98 12.67
C GLN A 16 26.05 -23.56 14.09
N GLN A 17 26.83 -22.48 14.23
CA GLN A 17 27.51 -22.08 15.46
C GLN A 17 26.70 -21.10 16.33
N VAL A 18 25.69 -20.41 15.78
CA VAL A 18 24.89 -19.37 16.48
C VAL A 18 23.43 -19.84 16.61
N PRO A 19 22.72 -19.55 17.72
CA PRO A 19 21.35 -20.05 17.99
C PRO A 19 20.23 -19.50 17.08
N LEU A 20 20.56 -18.78 16.00
CA LEU A 20 19.57 -18.31 15.04
C LEU A 20 18.91 -19.51 14.35
N PRO A 21 17.68 -19.38 13.83
CA PRO A 21 17.00 -20.45 13.11
C PRO A 21 17.86 -20.97 11.96
N ARG A 22 18.50 -22.13 12.13
CA ARG A 22 19.48 -22.69 11.19
C ARG A 22 18.94 -22.85 9.77
N ALA A 23 17.68 -23.25 9.63
CA ALA A 23 17.01 -23.49 8.34
C ALA A 23 15.84 -22.53 8.10
N PRO A 24 15.60 -22.08 6.84
CA PRO A 24 14.37 -21.38 6.47
C PRO A 24 13.18 -22.20 6.95
N ARG A 25 12.13 -21.56 7.43
CA ARG A 25 10.91 -22.34 7.71
C ARG A 25 10.48 -23.00 6.41
N ASP A 26 10.16 -24.28 6.47
CA ASP A 26 9.49 -24.94 5.36
C ASP A 26 8.10 -24.33 5.26
N ILE A 27 7.86 -23.57 4.20
CA ILE A 27 6.55 -22.93 3.99
C ILE A 27 5.45 -23.90 3.60
N ARG A 28 5.80 -25.17 3.36
CA ARG A 28 4.84 -26.27 3.18
C ARG A 28 4.44 -26.88 4.52
N ASP A 29 5.23 -26.64 5.58
CA ASP A 29 4.81 -27.02 6.93
C ASP A 29 3.64 -26.14 7.34
N ARG A 30 2.51 -26.76 7.66
CA ARG A 30 1.29 -26.08 8.12
C ARG A 30 1.13 -26.20 9.63
N THR A 31 2.15 -26.69 10.34
CA THR A 31 2.14 -26.73 11.80
C THR A 31 2.36 -25.32 12.33
N PRO A 32 1.37 -24.71 13.02
CA PRO A 32 1.57 -23.40 13.63
C PRO A 32 2.71 -23.49 14.65
N ALA A 33 3.58 -22.49 14.62
CA ALA A 33 4.75 -22.49 15.48
C ALA A 33 5.17 -21.05 15.82
N PRO A 34 5.61 -20.81 17.07
CA PRO A 34 5.77 -19.49 17.66
C PRO A 34 6.79 -18.66 16.89
N PRO A 35 6.72 -17.32 16.93
CA PRO A 35 7.62 -16.45 16.18
C PRO A 35 9.10 -16.75 16.46
N ARG A 36 9.92 -16.70 15.41
CA ARG A 36 11.38 -16.90 15.48
C ARG A 36 12.09 -15.69 14.91
N LEU A 37 13.03 -15.13 15.66
CA LEU A 37 13.87 -14.03 15.21
C LEU A 37 15.06 -14.55 14.40
N PHE A 38 15.33 -13.92 13.27
CA PHE A 38 16.60 -13.98 12.56
C PHE A 38 17.26 -12.61 12.60
N SER A 39 18.58 -12.55 12.82
CA SER A 39 19.34 -11.29 12.80
C SER A 39 20.76 -11.54 12.31
N THR A 40 21.28 -10.71 11.40
CA THR A 40 22.70 -10.73 11.01
C THR A 40 23.59 -9.90 11.93
N ARG A 41 23.01 -9.06 12.82
CA ARG A 41 23.77 -8.20 13.75
C ARG A 41 24.82 -8.92 14.60
N PRO A 42 24.62 -10.16 15.07
CA PRO A 42 25.63 -10.85 15.89
C PRO A 42 26.91 -11.22 15.12
N TYR A 43 26.90 -11.18 13.78
CA TYR A 43 28.05 -11.55 12.96
C TYR A 43 28.94 -10.34 12.65
N PRO A 44 30.26 -10.54 12.45
CA PRO A 44 31.17 -9.49 11.98
C PRO A 44 30.65 -8.85 10.68
N PRO A 45 30.76 -7.52 10.50
CA PRO A 45 30.21 -6.80 9.33
C PRO A 45 30.49 -7.47 7.98
N ALA A 46 31.74 -7.90 7.77
CA ALA A 46 32.18 -8.55 6.53
C ALA A 46 31.49 -9.90 6.23
N GLU A 47 30.93 -10.58 7.24
CA GLU A 47 30.27 -11.88 7.13
C GLU A 47 28.74 -11.77 7.05
N GLN A 48 28.16 -10.61 7.41
CA GLN A 48 26.71 -10.44 7.54
C GLN A 48 25.95 -10.71 6.23
N PHE A 49 26.48 -10.22 5.11
CA PHE A 49 25.89 -10.47 3.79
C PHE A 49 25.93 -11.95 3.42
N ASP A 50 27.00 -12.67 3.77
CA ASP A 50 27.14 -14.08 3.40
C ASP A 50 26.20 -14.97 4.20
N VAL A 51 26.01 -14.64 5.48
CA VAL A 51 25.01 -15.30 6.33
C VAL A 51 23.61 -15.10 5.77
N TRP A 52 23.27 -13.87 5.34
CA TRP A 52 21.99 -13.60 4.70
C TRP A 52 21.85 -14.32 3.34
N ASN A 53 22.88 -14.28 2.49
CA ASN A 53 22.87 -14.93 1.19
C ASN A 53 22.68 -16.44 1.33
N ALA A 54 23.43 -17.10 2.21
CA ALA A 54 23.26 -18.53 2.50
C ALA A 54 21.86 -18.85 3.05
N ARG A 55 21.28 -17.93 3.82
CA ARG A 55 19.93 -18.06 4.37
C ARG A 55 18.85 -18.04 3.29
N ILE A 56 18.95 -17.13 2.34
CA ILE A 56 17.90 -16.86 1.35
C ILE A 56 18.12 -17.58 0.01
N ALA A 57 19.32 -18.12 -0.24
CA ALA A 57 19.67 -18.85 -1.46
C ALA A 57 18.65 -19.92 -1.91
N PRO A 58 17.94 -20.66 -1.02
CA PRO A 58 16.91 -21.59 -1.47
C PRO A 58 15.68 -20.92 -2.13
N TRP A 59 15.55 -19.60 -2.03
CA TRP A 59 14.38 -18.83 -2.44
C TRP A 59 14.65 -17.93 -3.64
N LEU A 60 15.78 -17.21 -3.60
CA LEU A 60 16.17 -16.20 -4.57
C LEU A 60 17.66 -15.88 -4.42
N ASP A 61 18.26 -15.38 -5.49
CA ASP A 61 19.62 -14.85 -5.48
C ASP A 61 19.60 -13.40 -4.99
N VAL A 62 20.53 -13.04 -4.10
CA VAL A 62 20.72 -11.66 -3.63
C VAL A 62 22.10 -11.15 -3.98
N ALA A 63 22.19 -9.85 -4.23
CA ALA A 63 23.46 -9.16 -4.42
C ALA A 63 23.48 -7.81 -3.72
N LEU A 64 24.68 -7.37 -3.35
CA LEU A 64 24.91 -6.03 -2.82
C LEU A 64 24.62 -4.98 -3.92
N PRO A 65 24.09 -3.80 -3.56
CA PRO A 65 24.00 -2.68 -4.48
C PRO A 65 25.38 -2.27 -5.01
N GLU A 66 25.43 -1.69 -6.20
CA GLU A 66 26.67 -1.15 -6.76
C GLU A 66 27.32 -0.15 -5.78
N GLY A 67 28.63 -0.27 -5.59
CA GLY A 67 29.41 0.59 -4.71
C GLY A 67 29.34 0.24 -3.21
N ARG A 68 28.52 -0.74 -2.77
CA ARG A 68 28.60 -1.25 -1.39
C ARG A 68 29.65 -2.35 -1.25
N SER A 69 30.36 -2.31 -0.13
CA SER A 69 31.32 -3.35 0.29
C SER A 69 30.78 -4.14 1.48
N PRO A 70 30.99 -5.48 1.56
CA PRO A 70 30.63 -6.26 2.76
C PRO A 70 31.22 -5.69 4.06
N ALA A 71 32.36 -4.99 3.99
CA ALA A 71 33.00 -4.38 5.16
C ALA A 71 32.15 -3.28 5.83
N GLN A 72 31.19 -2.70 5.12
CA GLN A 72 30.29 -1.65 5.64
C GLN A 72 29.16 -2.24 6.50
N GLY A 73 29.03 -3.56 6.57
CA GLY A 73 27.93 -4.24 7.25
C GLY A 73 26.71 -4.44 6.35
N PHE A 74 25.88 -5.40 6.73
CA PHE A 74 24.67 -5.81 6.04
C PHE A 74 23.64 -6.29 7.07
N GLU A 75 22.91 -5.35 7.67
CA GLU A 75 21.94 -5.67 8.70
C GLU A 75 20.61 -6.16 8.11
N VAL A 76 20.23 -7.38 8.49
CA VAL A 76 18.91 -7.95 8.26
C VAL A 76 18.41 -8.49 9.58
N GLU A 77 17.18 -8.12 9.95
CA GLU A 77 16.55 -8.56 11.19
C GLU A 77 15.06 -8.71 10.98
N TYR A 78 14.54 -9.93 11.09
CA TYR A 78 13.12 -10.20 10.89
C TYR A 78 12.61 -11.33 11.78
N VAL A 79 11.34 -11.23 12.15
CA VAL A 79 10.58 -12.27 12.82
C VAL A 79 9.83 -13.08 11.79
N ALA A 80 9.87 -14.41 11.90
CA ALA A 80 9.07 -15.33 11.09
C ALA A 80 8.16 -16.21 11.95
N CYS A 81 6.88 -16.23 11.61
CA CYS A 81 5.83 -16.99 12.31
C CYS A 81 5.05 -17.87 11.32
N ASN A 82 4.79 -19.12 11.69
CA ASN A 82 3.92 -20.01 10.92
C ASN A 82 2.52 -19.95 11.53
N LEU A 83 1.55 -19.48 10.74
CA LEU A 83 0.15 -19.37 11.14
C LEU A 83 -0.72 -20.45 10.48
N SER A 84 -0.15 -21.62 10.17
CA SER A 84 -0.79 -22.76 9.50
C SER A 84 -1.15 -22.52 8.03
N GLU A 85 -1.92 -21.48 7.73
CA GLU A 85 -2.36 -21.16 6.36
C GLU A 85 -1.25 -20.48 5.54
N PHE A 86 -0.36 -19.76 6.19
CA PHE A 86 0.74 -19.04 5.57
C PHE A 86 1.88 -18.83 6.57
N VAL A 87 3.05 -18.48 6.03
CA VAL A 87 4.18 -18.00 6.83
C VAL A 87 4.28 -16.49 6.71
N LEU A 88 4.26 -15.83 7.85
CA LEU A 88 4.44 -14.38 7.97
C LEU A 88 5.89 -14.09 8.34
N SER A 89 6.53 -13.16 7.64
CA SER A 89 7.84 -12.60 7.97
C SER A 89 7.77 -11.08 8.05
N SER A 90 8.25 -10.48 9.14
CA SER A 90 8.24 -9.02 9.33
C SER A 90 9.58 -8.53 9.86
N GLY A 91 10.12 -7.46 9.28
CA GLY A 91 11.32 -6.83 9.79
C GLY A 91 12.07 -5.98 8.79
N ARG A 92 13.33 -5.70 9.13
CA ARG A 92 14.22 -4.79 8.44
C ARG A 92 15.23 -5.54 7.57
N PHE A 93 15.48 -5.00 6.39
CA PHE A 93 16.38 -5.57 5.40
C PHE A 93 17.26 -4.46 4.83
N ALA A 94 18.57 -4.67 4.84
CA ALA A 94 19.51 -3.78 4.15
C ALA A 94 19.24 -3.72 2.64
N ALA A 95 19.52 -2.58 2.04
CA ALA A 95 19.43 -2.36 0.59
C ALA A 95 20.17 -3.46 -0.19
N GLN A 96 19.48 -4.05 -1.17
CA GLN A 96 19.98 -5.17 -1.97
C GLN A 96 19.21 -5.29 -3.29
N THR A 97 19.84 -5.93 -4.26
CA THR A 97 19.16 -6.46 -5.44
C THR A 97 18.82 -7.93 -5.22
N PHE A 98 17.75 -8.37 -5.86
CA PHE A 98 17.32 -9.75 -5.80
C PHE A 98 16.80 -10.21 -7.15
N ALA A 99 16.98 -11.49 -7.45
CA ALA A 99 16.44 -12.11 -8.63
C ALA A 99 16.08 -13.57 -8.37
N ARG A 100 15.06 -14.04 -9.08
CA ARG A 100 14.75 -15.45 -9.21
C ARG A 100 14.64 -15.76 -10.70
N ALA A 101 15.51 -16.65 -11.16
CA ALA A 101 15.49 -17.19 -12.52
C ALA A 101 15.17 -18.68 -12.47
N SER A 102 14.15 -19.10 -13.21
CA SER A 102 13.66 -20.48 -13.38
C SER A 102 14.74 -21.47 -13.84
N ALA A 103 15.84 -20.96 -14.42
CA ALA A 103 16.98 -21.75 -14.88
C ALA A 103 17.93 -22.23 -13.75
N THR A 104 17.76 -21.75 -12.51
CA THR A 104 18.56 -22.23 -11.37
C THR A 104 17.99 -23.56 -10.85
N SER A 105 18.86 -24.48 -10.42
CA SER A 105 18.53 -25.87 -10.02
C SER A 105 17.64 -25.98 -8.77
N HIS A 106 17.14 -24.87 -8.24
CA HIS A 106 16.32 -24.77 -7.05
C HIS A 106 14.87 -24.46 -7.45
N ARG A 107 13.97 -25.43 -7.29
CA ARG A 107 12.53 -25.15 -7.25
C ARG A 107 12.24 -24.41 -5.95
N GLY A 108 12.39 -23.08 -5.96
CA GLY A 108 11.89 -22.26 -4.86
C GLY A 108 10.38 -22.45 -4.68
N PRO A 109 9.77 -21.87 -3.64
CA PRO A 109 8.37 -22.11 -3.27
C PRO A 109 7.39 -21.89 -4.44
N ASP A 110 6.46 -22.84 -4.64
CA ASP A 110 5.24 -22.59 -5.39
C ASP A 110 4.20 -21.97 -4.46
N ALA A 111 4.23 -20.65 -4.38
CA ALA A 111 3.44 -19.84 -3.48
C ALA A 111 3.26 -18.43 -4.07
N TRP A 112 2.28 -17.69 -3.56
CA TRP A 112 2.25 -16.24 -3.75
C TRP A 112 2.97 -15.55 -2.59
N GLY A 113 3.62 -14.42 -2.88
CA GLY A 113 4.14 -13.50 -1.88
C GLY A 113 3.27 -12.25 -1.85
N LEU A 114 2.61 -12.01 -0.72
CA LEU A 114 1.90 -10.76 -0.45
C LEU A 114 2.79 -9.88 0.41
N PHE A 115 3.16 -8.73 -0.12
CA PHE A 115 4.11 -7.81 0.47
C PHE A 115 3.40 -6.56 0.96
N ARG A 116 3.85 -6.04 2.09
CA ARG A 116 3.52 -4.69 2.55
C ARG A 116 4.79 -3.92 2.86
N VAL A 117 4.87 -2.71 2.32
CA VAL A 117 5.98 -1.78 2.54
C VAL A 117 5.63 -0.87 3.73
N ARG A 118 6.47 -0.86 4.78
CA ARG A 118 6.36 0.08 5.91
C ARG A 118 7.31 1.27 5.77
N SER A 119 8.54 0.99 5.34
CA SER A 119 9.52 2.03 4.99
C SER A 119 10.43 1.54 3.86
N GLY A 120 11.06 2.49 3.17
CA GLY A 120 11.86 2.19 1.99
C GLY A 120 10.99 1.98 0.75
N GLU A 121 11.62 1.56 -0.33
CA GLU A 121 11.02 1.46 -1.66
C GLU A 121 11.44 0.15 -2.33
N VAL A 122 10.53 -0.42 -3.12
CA VAL A 122 10.75 -1.66 -3.89
C VAL A 122 10.52 -1.39 -5.36
N TRP A 123 11.47 -1.82 -6.20
CA TRP A 123 11.29 -1.91 -7.64
C TRP A 123 11.38 -3.37 -8.01
N LEU A 124 10.34 -3.88 -8.68
CA LEU A 124 10.25 -5.28 -9.05
C LEU A 124 9.74 -5.40 -10.48
N GLU A 125 10.36 -6.26 -11.26
CA GLU A 125 9.92 -6.66 -12.58
C GLU A 125 9.56 -8.14 -12.55
N ALA A 126 8.33 -8.47 -12.95
CA ALA A 126 7.84 -9.85 -13.03
C ALA A 126 6.84 -9.97 -14.18
N SER A 127 6.99 -11.04 -14.98
CA SER A 127 6.11 -11.31 -16.14
C SER A 127 5.91 -10.09 -17.07
N GLY A 128 6.98 -9.34 -17.34
CA GLY A 128 6.96 -8.15 -18.21
C GLY A 128 6.26 -6.92 -17.63
N ARG A 129 5.90 -6.93 -16.33
CA ARG A 129 5.34 -5.78 -15.62
C ARG A 129 6.33 -5.27 -14.58
N THR A 130 6.33 -3.97 -14.37
CA THR A 130 7.09 -3.31 -13.31
C THR A 130 6.18 -2.83 -12.19
N ILE A 131 6.62 -3.06 -10.95
CA ILE A 131 6.04 -2.53 -9.72
C ILE A 131 7.05 -1.57 -9.13
N HIS A 132 6.59 -0.38 -8.77
CA HIS A 132 7.28 0.52 -7.87
C HIS A 132 6.40 0.71 -6.64
N ALA A 133 6.80 0.15 -5.50
CA ALA A 133 6.02 0.17 -4.27
C ALA A 133 6.68 1.10 -3.24
N GLU A 134 5.92 2.10 -2.82
CA GLU A 134 6.26 3.10 -1.80
C GLU A 134 5.67 2.70 -0.43
N PRO A 135 6.07 3.35 0.68
CA PRO A 135 5.49 3.09 2.00
C PRO A 135 3.96 3.13 2.02
N GLY A 136 3.36 2.11 2.64
CA GLY A 136 1.91 1.89 2.69
C GLY A 136 1.38 0.99 1.57
N ALA A 137 2.14 0.76 0.49
CA ALA A 137 1.70 -0.11 -0.59
C ALA A 137 1.62 -1.58 -0.15
N ILE A 138 0.58 -2.26 -0.63
CA ILE A 138 0.48 -3.72 -0.63
C ILE A 138 0.55 -4.21 -2.07
N PHE A 139 1.33 -5.25 -2.34
CA PHE A 139 1.39 -5.86 -3.66
C PHE A 139 1.56 -7.37 -3.57
N LEU A 140 1.19 -8.06 -4.65
CA LEU A 140 1.24 -9.51 -4.74
C LEU A 140 2.12 -9.90 -5.92
N ILE A 141 2.95 -10.94 -5.76
CA ILE A 141 3.63 -11.61 -6.87
C ILE A 141 3.51 -13.13 -6.72
N SER A 142 3.55 -13.84 -7.84
CA SER A 142 3.80 -15.28 -7.81
C SER A 142 5.29 -15.51 -7.56
N LEU A 143 5.63 -16.25 -6.50
CA LEU A 143 7.01 -16.64 -6.24
C LEU A 143 7.46 -17.76 -7.17
N ALA A 144 6.54 -18.44 -7.87
CA ALA A 144 6.89 -19.49 -8.83
C ALA A 144 7.45 -18.95 -10.16
N ASN A 145 7.18 -17.68 -10.47
CA ASN A 145 7.57 -17.04 -11.73
C ASN A 145 8.94 -16.36 -11.62
N ASP A 146 9.54 -16.05 -12.77
CA ASP A 146 10.74 -15.24 -12.82
C ASP A 146 10.44 -13.80 -12.42
N PHE A 147 11.28 -13.26 -11.54
CA PHE A 147 11.22 -11.88 -11.11
C PHE A 147 12.61 -11.36 -10.77
N ARG A 148 12.79 -10.04 -10.89
CA ARG A 148 13.99 -9.34 -10.43
C ARG A 148 13.63 -8.01 -9.83
N GLY A 149 14.44 -7.52 -8.92
CA GLY A 149 14.16 -6.26 -8.27
C GLY A 149 15.27 -5.75 -7.38
N ARG A 150 14.96 -4.65 -6.71
CA ARG A 150 15.81 -4.03 -5.71
C ARG A 150 14.96 -3.40 -4.63
N ILE A 151 15.53 -3.37 -3.42
CA ILE A 151 15.01 -2.63 -2.29
C ILE A 151 16.04 -1.60 -1.83
N THR A 152 15.59 -0.46 -1.32
CA THR A 152 16.41 0.38 -0.42
C THR A 152 16.51 -0.28 0.96
N ASP A 153 17.09 0.41 1.95
CA ASP A 153 16.94 -0.05 3.34
C ASP A 153 15.44 -0.06 3.67
N TYR A 154 14.93 -1.26 3.97
CA TYR A 154 13.53 -1.61 3.85
C TYR A 154 12.99 -2.15 5.16
N ASP A 155 11.79 -1.72 5.56
CA ASP A 155 11.00 -2.37 6.60
C ASP A 155 9.68 -2.81 5.97
N GLY A 156 9.30 -4.05 6.19
CA GLY A 156 8.04 -4.54 5.67
C GLY A 156 7.61 -5.89 6.20
N LEU A 157 6.54 -6.36 5.58
CA LEU A 157 5.89 -7.63 5.86
C LEU A 157 5.81 -8.45 4.58
N LEU A 158 6.04 -9.75 4.70
CA LEU A 158 5.84 -10.75 3.66
C LEU A 158 4.96 -11.86 4.22
N LEU A 159 3.84 -12.11 3.57
CA LEU A 159 3.06 -13.33 3.74
C LEU A 159 3.36 -14.26 2.56
N THR A 160 3.90 -15.43 2.87
CA THR A 160 4.08 -16.50 1.88
C THR A 160 2.86 -17.40 1.91
N LEU A 161 2.07 -17.37 0.84
CA LEU A 161 0.77 -18.02 0.69
C LEU A 161 0.93 -19.28 -0.17
N PRO A 162 0.97 -20.49 0.42
CA PRO A 162 1.10 -21.73 -0.35
C PRO A 162 -0.11 -21.94 -1.26
N ARG A 163 0.11 -22.43 -2.49
CA ARG A 163 -0.98 -22.70 -3.45
C ARG A 163 -2.11 -23.56 -2.86
N SER A 164 -1.74 -24.56 -2.07
CA SER A 164 -2.66 -25.53 -1.45
C SER A 164 -3.57 -24.95 -0.38
N ALA A 165 -3.21 -23.81 0.24
CA ALA A 165 -4.01 -23.16 1.27
C ALA A 165 -5.07 -22.21 0.69
N PHE A 166 -4.88 -21.73 -0.54
CA PHE A 166 -5.71 -20.69 -1.16
C PHE A 166 -6.37 -21.15 -2.47
N THR A 167 -6.68 -22.44 -2.61
CA THR A 167 -7.26 -23.03 -3.83
C THR A 167 -8.56 -22.36 -4.27
N GLY A 168 -9.41 -21.97 -3.32
CA GLY A 168 -10.69 -21.30 -3.60
C GLY A 168 -10.57 -19.89 -4.18
N VAL A 169 -9.38 -19.27 -4.10
CA VAL A 169 -9.11 -17.91 -4.64
C VAL A 169 -7.85 -17.86 -5.52
N ALA A 170 -7.37 -19.01 -5.99
CA ALA A 170 -6.11 -19.12 -6.71
C ALA A 170 -6.09 -18.29 -8.00
N GLU A 171 -7.17 -18.36 -8.80
CA GLU A 171 -7.29 -17.61 -10.05
C GLU A 171 -7.27 -16.09 -9.80
N GLN A 172 -7.93 -15.66 -8.72
CA GLN A 172 -7.99 -14.26 -8.34
C GLN A 172 -6.63 -13.75 -7.84
N LEU A 173 -5.91 -14.55 -7.05
CA LEU A 173 -4.53 -14.27 -6.66
C LEU A 173 -3.60 -14.17 -7.87
N ASP A 174 -3.74 -15.06 -8.86
CA ASP A 174 -2.96 -14.98 -10.10
C ASP A 174 -3.31 -13.72 -10.91
N ARG A 175 -4.59 -13.32 -10.98
CA ARG A 175 -5.02 -12.07 -11.64
C ARG A 175 -4.53 -10.80 -10.93
N ALA A 176 -4.48 -10.84 -9.60
CA ALA A 176 -4.01 -9.73 -8.77
C ALA A 176 -2.48 -9.60 -8.75
N SER A 177 -1.76 -10.65 -9.14
CA SER A 177 -0.30 -10.67 -9.15
C SER A 177 0.31 -9.62 -10.08
N ASN A 178 1.50 -9.17 -9.70
CA ASN A 178 2.31 -8.17 -10.37
C ASN A 178 1.61 -6.80 -10.47
N ARG A 179 0.85 -6.43 -9.43
CA ARG A 179 0.15 -5.14 -9.28
C ARG A 179 0.16 -4.66 -7.82
N ILE A 180 0.06 -3.35 -7.64
CA ILE A 180 -0.26 -2.74 -6.34
C ILE A 180 -1.74 -2.94 -6.08
N LEU A 181 -2.09 -3.45 -4.90
CA LEU A 181 -3.45 -3.61 -4.43
C LEU A 181 -3.91 -2.31 -3.76
N SER A 182 -5.15 -1.91 -4.01
CA SER A 182 -5.72 -0.65 -3.51
C SER A 182 -7.20 -0.80 -3.16
N GLY A 183 -7.70 0.06 -2.29
CA GLY A 183 -9.11 0.10 -1.88
C GLY A 183 -9.28 -0.05 -0.36
N ASN A 184 -10.48 0.24 0.14
CA ASN A 184 -10.74 0.26 1.60
C ASN A 184 -10.49 -1.08 2.29
N LEU A 185 -10.83 -2.20 1.64
CA LEU A 185 -10.56 -3.54 2.20
C LEU A 185 -9.06 -3.84 2.27
N ILE A 186 -8.27 -3.35 1.29
CA ILE A 186 -6.82 -3.46 1.31
C ILE A 186 -6.21 -2.60 2.42
N GLY A 187 -6.74 -1.38 2.63
CA GLY A 187 -6.36 -0.53 3.76
C GLY A 187 -6.65 -1.20 5.10
N LEU A 188 -7.85 -1.79 5.26
CA LEU A 188 -8.20 -2.54 6.46
C LEU A 188 -7.29 -3.76 6.68
N LEU A 189 -6.96 -4.49 5.61
CA LEU A 189 -6.01 -5.60 5.65
C LEU A 189 -4.63 -5.11 6.08
N ALA A 190 -4.18 -3.94 5.60
CA ALA A 190 -2.95 -3.32 6.06
C ALA A 190 -3.01 -3.10 7.59
N ASP A 191 -3.96 -2.32 8.09
CA ASP A 191 -4.03 -1.99 9.52
C ASP A 191 -4.11 -3.24 10.42
N TYR A 192 -4.87 -4.24 9.98
CA TYR A 192 -4.94 -5.55 10.63
C TYR A 192 -3.59 -6.26 10.68
N LEU A 193 -2.84 -6.31 9.57
CA LEU A 193 -1.56 -7.00 9.50
C LEU A 193 -0.49 -6.37 10.40
N ASP A 194 -0.50 -5.04 10.58
CA ASP A 194 0.41 -4.40 11.56
C ASP A 194 0.06 -4.79 12.98
N THR A 195 -1.23 -4.78 13.30
CA THR A 195 -1.73 -5.17 14.61
C THR A 195 -1.43 -6.64 14.91
N LEU A 196 -1.59 -7.53 13.91
CA LEU A 196 -1.28 -8.95 14.02
C LEU A 196 0.19 -9.15 14.42
N VAL A 197 1.12 -8.50 13.70
CA VAL A 197 2.57 -8.60 13.97
C VAL A 197 2.90 -8.21 15.40
N ALA A 198 2.30 -7.13 15.92
CA ALA A 198 2.54 -6.65 17.28
C ALA A 198 2.07 -7.63 18.37
N ARG A 199 1.21 -8.59 18.04
CA ARG A 199 0.63 -9.56 18.99
C ARG A 199 1.19 -10.98 18.86
N LEU A 200 1.96 -11.29 17.82
CA LEU A 200 2.42 -12.66 17.54
C LEU A 200 3.20 -13.31 18.68
N VAL A 201 3.97 -12.53 19.45
CA VAL A 201 4.84 -13.04 20.53
C VAL A 201 4.03 -13.54 21.72
N ASP A 202 2.87 -12.96 21.95
CA ASP A 202 2.02 -13.27 23.10
C ASP A 202 0.94 -14.33 22.80
N MET A 203 0.82 -14.74 21.54
CA MET A 203 -0.18 -15.71 21.10
C MET A 203 0.25 -17.15 21.39
N SER A 204 -0.69 -17.93 21.92
CA SER A 204 -0.63 -19.39 22.00
C SER A 204 -0.68 -20.03 20.60
N ILE A 205 -0.31 -21.31 20.50
CA ILE A 205 -0.34 -22.06 19.24
C ILE A 205 -1.75 -22.10 18.62
N ASP A 206 -2.78 -22.20 19.46
CA ASP A 206 -4.17 -22.22 18.99
C ASP A 206 -4.64 -20.86 18.50
N GLU A 207 -4.24 -19.77 19.18
CA GLU A 207 -4.49 -18.40 18.71
C GLU A 207 -3.77 -18.12 17.39
N LEU A 208 -2.53 -18.57 17.22
CA LEU A 208 -1.80 -18.45 15.95
C LEU A 208 -2.54 -19.15 14.80
N ARG A 209 -3.09 -20.34 15.05
CA ARG A 209 -3.88 -21.08 14.05
C ARG A 209 -5.15 -20.32 13.68
N GLN A 210 -5.87 -19.80 14.67
CA GLN A 210 -7.11 -19.05 14.46
C GLN A 210 -6.85 -17.72 13.72
N ALA A 211 -5.81 -16.99 14.13
CA ALA A 211 -5.38 -15.77 13.45
C ALA A 211 -5.01 -16.04 11.99
N GLY A 212 -4.29 -17.14 11.72
CA GLY A 212 -3.98 -17.58 10.35
C GLY A 212 -5.22 -17.81 9.50
N ARG A 213 -6.21 -18.54 10.03
CA ARG A 213 -7.48 -18.79 9.32
C ARG A 213 -8.25 -17.49 9.06
N ALA A 214 -8.42 -16.65 10.07
CA ALA A 214 -9.13 -15.37 9.92
C ALA A 214 -8.43 -14.44 8.90
N THR A 215 -7.09 -14.40 8.92
CA THR A 215 -6.32 -13.62 7.95
C THR A 215 -6.48 -14.18 6.54
N ALA A 216 -6.48 -15.51 6.37
CA ALA A 216 -6.68 -16.14 5.05
C ALA A 216 -8.07 -15.83 4.48
N GLU A 217 -9.11 -15.87 5.32
CA GLU A 217 -10.48 -15.48 4.94
C GLU A 217 -10.55 -13.98 4.55
N MET A 218 -9.85 -13.11 5.29
CA MET A 218 -9.77 -11.68 4.97
C MET A 218 -9.03 -11.42 3.65
N ILE A 219 -7.91 -12.11 3.40
CA ILE A 219 -7.18 -12.04 2.12
C ILE A 219 -8.09 -12.50 0.98
N ALA A 220 -8.79 -13.63 1.16
CA ALA A 220 -9.72 -14.15 0.17
C ALA A 220 -10.83 -13.14 -0.14
N ALA A 221 -11.39 -12.47 0.88
CA ALA A 221 -12.41 -11.42 0.72
C ALA A 221 -11.87 -10.18 -0.02
N CYS A 222 -10.63 -9.78 0.25
CA CYS A 222 -9.98 -8.64 -0.42
C CYS A 222 -9.68 -8.89 -1.90
N ILE A 223 -9.54 -10.16 -2.29
CA ILE A 223 -9.09 -10.59 -3.62
C ILE A 223 -10.26 -11.13 -4.45
N GLN A 224 -11.47 -11.24 -3.89
CA GLN A 224 -12.66 -11.62 -4.65
C GLN A 224 -12.86 -10.70 -5.86
N PRO A 225 -13.36 -11.24 -6.99
CA PRO A 225 -13.69 -10.42 -8.14
C PRO A 225 -14.85 -9.50 -7.74
N SER A 226 -14.54 -8.23 -7.46
CA SER A 226 -15.53 -7.20 -7.74
C SER A 226 -15.79 -7.25 -9.25
N PRO A 227 -17.03 -7.11 -9.74
CA PRO A 227 -17.37 -7.06 -11.18
C PRO A 227 -16.76 -5.83 -11.91
N ASP A 228 -15.67 -5.28 -11.40
CA ASP A 228 -15.26 -3.89 -11.55
C ASP A 228 -13.72 -3.80 -11.71
N TRP A 229 -13.16 -4.60 -12.63
CA TRP A 229 -11.78 -4.46 -13.10
C TRP A 229 -11.54 -3.14 -13.88
N SER A 230 -12.49 -2.21 -13.84
CA SER A 230 -12.37 -0.76 -14.05
C SER A 230 -11.53 -0.07 -12.95
N GLN A 231 -11.24 -0.74 -11.83
CA GLN A 231 -10.65 -0.12 -10.64
C GLN A 231 -9.21 0.38 -10.75
N ALA A 232 -8.41 -0.03 -11.74
CA ALA A 232 -7.12 0.66 -11.98
C ALA A 232 -7.32 2.11 -12.45
N ARG A 233 -8.45 2.40 -13.12
CA ARG A 233 -8.88 3.78 -13.42
C ARG A 233 -9.51 4.43 -12.20
N LEU A 234 -10.34 3.73 -11.43
CA LEU A 234 -11.00 4.29 -10.24
C LEU A 234 -10.04 4.58 -9.09
N SER A 235 -8.93 3.85 -8.93
CA SER A 235 -7.93 4.16 -7.90
C SER A 235 -7.07 5.37 -8.27
N ILE A 236 -6.71 5.53 -9.56
CA ILE A 236 -6.08 6.77 -10.06
C ILE A 236 -7.07 7.94 -9.98
N GLU A 237 -8.33 7.74 -10.33
CA GLU A 237 -9.39 8.75 -10.25
C GLU A 237 -9.77 9.10 -8.83
N SER A 238 -9.73 8.15 -7.89
CA SER A 238 -9.97 8.39 -6.46
C SER A 238 -8.84 9.19 -5.82
N VAL A 239 -7.58 8.85 -6.12
CA VAL A 239 -6.42 9.64 -5.68
C VAL A 239 -6.45 11.03 -6.31
N LEU A 240 -6.81 11.12 -7.61
CA LEU A 240 -6.95 12.39 -8.31
C LEU A 240 -8.09 13.25 -7.75
N PHE A 241 -9.22 12.62 -7.43
CA PHE A 241 -10.38 13.23 -6.81
C PHE A 241 -10.02 13.81 -5.45
N GLU A 242 -9.36 13.05 -4.57
CA GLU A 242 -8.98 13.56 -3.24
C GLU A 242 -7.98 14.72 -3.32
N ARG A 243 -6.96 14.62 -4.20
CA ARG A 243 -6.02 15.74 -4.41
C ARG A 243 -6.73 16.99 -4.93
N ALA A 244 -7.63 16.84 -5.88
CA ALA A 244 -8.40 17.94 -6.42
C ALA A 244 -9.41 18.50 -5.43
N ARG A 245 -10.05 17.64 -4.62
CA ARG A 245 -10.97 18.04 -3.55
C ARG A 245 -10.28 18.94 -2.53
N LEU A 246 -9.12 18.52 -2.02
CA LEU A 246 -8.37 19.29 -1.03
C LEU A 246 -7.93 20.65 -1.58
N TYR A 247 -7.49 20.69 -2.84
CA TYR A 247 -7.15 21.96 -3.50
C TYR A 247 -8.38 22.86 -3.67
N ILE A 248 -9.51 22.32 -4.13
CA ILE A 248 -10.75 23.08 -4.29
C ILE A 248 -11.23 23.65 -2.94
N GLU A 249 -11.29 22.81 -1.90
CA GLU A 249 -11.80 23.19 -0.58
C GLU A 249 -10.94 24.28 0.08
N SER A 250 -9.62 24.25 -0.12
CA SER A 250 -8.70 25.28 0.39
C SER A 250 -8.75 26.62 -0.37
N HIS A 251 -9.35 26.66 -1.57
CA HIS A 251 -9.38 27.83 -2.45
C HIS A 251 -10.80 28.29 -2.82
N LEU A 252 -11.85 27.84 -2.10
CA LEU A 252 -13.26 28.10 -2.47
C LEU A 252 -13.61 29.59 -2.62
N GLY A 253 -12.96 30.45 -1.82
CA GLY A 253 -13.17 31.90 -1.84
C GLY A 253 -12.59 32.60 -3.07
N ASP A 254 -11.68 31.96 -3.81
CA ASP A 254 -11.06 32.54 -5.00
C ASP A 254 -12.06 32.57 -6.15
N PHE A 255 -12.38 33.76 -6.67
CA PHE A 255 -13.35 33.92 -7.76
C PHE A 255 -12.89 33.29 -9.09
N ASP A 256 -11.58 33.11 -9.27
CA ASP A 256 -10.94 32.50 -10.44
C ASP A 256 -10.64 31.01 -10.25
N LEU A 257 -11.08 30.40 -9.12
CA LEU A 257 -11.11 28.95 -8.98
C LEU A 257 -12.07 28.35 -10.00
N THR A 258 -11.49 27.85 -11.09
CA THR A 258 -12.14 27.24 -12.24
C THR A 258 -11.60 25.82 -12.44
N PRO A 259 -12.33 24.93 -13.13
CA PRO A 259 -11.81 23.60 -13.49
C PRO A 259 -10.45 23.66 -14.21
N ASP A 260 -10.24 24.68 -15.06
CA ASP A 260 -8.98 24.87 -15.77
C ASP A 260 -7.83 25.23 -14.81
N ARG A 261 -8.07 26.14 -13.85
CA ARG A 261 -7.07 26.47 -12.80
C ARG A 261 -6.74 25.25 -11.93
N VAL A 262 -7.73 24.43 -11.58
CA VAL A 262 -7.52 23.18 -10.82
C VAL A 262 -6.68 22.19 -11.62
N ALA A 263 -7.00 21.98 -12.90
CA ALA A 263 -6.25 21.07 -13.77
C ALA A 263 -4.79 21.53 -13.95
N GLN A 264 -4.59 22.83 -14.16
CA GLN A 264 -3.26 23.43 -14.29
C GLN A 264 -2.44 23.25 -13.02
N GLN A 265 -3.01 23.54 -11.85
CA GLN A 265 -2.30 23.43 -10.57
C GLN A 265 -1.87 21.98 -10.28
N LEU A 266 -2.74 21.02 -10.59
CA LEU A 266 -2.47 19.60 -10.35
C LEU A 266 -1.65 18.94 -11.46
N ARG A 267 -1.31 19.69 -12.52
CA ARG A 267 -0.58 19.22 -13.71
C ARG A 267 -1.26 18.03 -14.40
N ILE A 268 -2.57 18.12 -14.59
CA ILE A 268 -3.40 17.08 -15.22
C ILE A 268 -4.19 17.65 -16.40
N SER A 269 -4.66 16.77 -17.28
CA SER A 269 -5.59 17.18 -18.34
C SER A 269 -6.98 17.50 -17.77
N ARG A 270 -7.69 18.43 -18.41
CA ARG A 270 -9.09 18.76 -18.08
C ARG A 270 -9.98 17.52 -18.15
N SER A 271 -9.79 16.66 -19.15
CA SER A 271 -10.57 15.42 -19.30
C SER A 271 -10.39 14.47 -18.12
N ASN A 272 -9.16 14.32 -17.59
CA ASN A 272 -8.92 13.50 -16.41
C ASN A 272 -9.56 14.10 -15.15
N LEU A 273 -9.54 15.43 -15.01
CA LEU A 273 -10.22 16.11 -13.90
C LEU A 273 -11.74 15.93 -13.96
N TYR A 274 -12.37 16.09 -15.12
CA TYR A 274 -13.82 15.89 -15.25
C TYR A 274 -14.23 14.45 -14.98
N ARG A 275 -13.43 13.49 -15.44
CA ARG A 275 -13.68 12.06 -15.19
C ARG A 275 -13.60 11.72 -13.70
N ALA A 276 -12.61 12.25 -12.98
CA ALA A 276 -12.49 12.06 -11.54
C ALA A 276 -13.68 12.61 -10.72
N PHE A 277 -14.46 13.56 -11.27
CA PHE A 277 -15.63 14.14 -10.60
C PHE A 277 -16.97 13.67 -11.21
N GLU A 278 -16.95 12.72 -12.13
CA GLU A 278 -18.16 12.28 -12.84
C GLU A 278 -19.25 11.78 -11.87
N SER A 279 -18.85 10.96 -10.89
CA SER A 279 -19.74 10.39 -9.86
C SER A 279 -20.42 11.42 -8.95
N VAL A 280 -19.91 12.66 -8.88
CA VAL A 280 -20.45 13.74 -8.05
C VAL A 280 -21.13 14.86 -8.87
N GLY A 281 -21.31 14.65 -10.17
CA GLY A 281 -21.95 15.59 -11.10
C GLY A 281 -20.98 16.59 -11.74
N GLY A 282 -19.69 16.25 -11.81
CA GLY A 282 -18.64 17.03 -12.47
C GLY A 282 -18.00 18.10 -11.59
N VAL A 283 -16.76 18.45 -11.91
CA VAL A 283 -15.92 19.35 -11.09
C VAL A 283 -16.49 20.76 -10.94
N ALA A 284 -17.10 21.31 -11.99
CA ALA A 284 -17.72 22.64 -11.94
C ALA A 284 -18.95 22.66 -11.01
N GLY A 285 -19.78 21.61 -11.09
CA GLY A 285 -20.93 21.43 -10.21
C GLY A 285 -20.49 21.25 -8.75
N TYR A 286 -19.42 20.49 -8.53
CA TYR A 286 -18.82 20.30 -7.22
C TYR A 286 -18.34 21.61 -6.57
N ILE A 287 -17.56 22.42 -7.30
CA ILE A 287 -17.07 23.73 -6.82
C ILE A 287 -18.26 24.62 -6.45
N MET A 288 -19.27 24.70 -7.32
CA MET A 288 -20.47 25.50 -7.07
C MET A 288 -21.21 25.03 -5.81
N ARG A 289 -21.42 23.72 -5.65
CA ARG A 289 -22.11 23.15 -4.50
C ARG A 289 -21.36 23.45 -3.20
N LYS A 290 -20.04 23.30 -3.19
CA LYS A 290 -19.20 23.59 -2.03
C LYS A 290 -19.22 25.07 -1.64
N ARG A 291 -19.16 25.99 -2.62
CA ARG A 291 -19.33 27.43 -2.38
C ARG A 291 -20.69 27.75 -1.77
N LEU A 292 -21.76 27.15 -2.29
CA LEU A 292 -23.12 27.36 -1.78
C LEU A 292 -23.29 26.80 -0.36
N GLN A 293 -22.73 25.63 -0.07
CA GLN A 293 -22.74 25.04 1.28
C GLN A 293 -21.98 25.89 2.30
N ALA A 294 -20.78 26.36 1.94
CA ALA A 294 -19.98 27.24 2.80
C ALA A 294 -20.68 28.60 3.03
N ALA A 295 -21.24 29.19 1.97
CA ALA A 295 -22.03 30.41 2.07
C ALA A 295 -23.29 30.24 2.92
N HIS A 296 -23.99 29.10 2.81
CA HIS A 296 -25.14 28.78 3.65
C HIS A 296 -24.74 28.71 5.13
N ALA A 297 -23.65 28.01 5.45
CA ALA A 297 -23.16 27.91 6.82
C ALA A 297 -22.81 29.28 7.41
N GLU A 298 -22.10 30.14 6.66
CA GLU A 298 -21.79 31.50 7.11
C GLU A 298 -23.05 32.38 7.24
N LEU A 299 -24.00 32.22 6.33
CA LEU A 299 -25.24 32.99 6.31
C LEU A 299 -26.18 32.65 7.47
N VAL A 300 -26.15 31.41 7.95
CA VAL A 300 -26.87 30.98 9.16
C VAL A 300 -26.13 31.42 10.42
N ALA A 301 -24.80 31.38 10.42
CA ALA A 301 -23.99 31.76 11.58
C ALA A 301 -23.90 33.28 11.81
N SER A 302 -24.03 34.10 10.76
CA SER A 302 -23.88 35.55 10.85
C SER A 302 -25.20 36.30 10.62
N ALA A 303 -25.67 36.98 11.66
CA ALA A 303 -26.88 37.79 11.58
C ALA A 303 -26.66 39.13 10.86
N GLU A 304 -25.46 39.70 10.94
CA GLU A 304 -25.21 41.10 10.55
C GLU A 304 -24.62 41.25 9.14
N ARG A 305 -23.89 40.24 8.62
CA ARG A 305 -23.22 40.37 7.32
C ARG A 305 -24.21 40.45 6.16
N GLN A 306 -23.95 41.35 5.23
CA GLN A 306 -24.79 41.49 4.05
C GLN A 306 -24.67 40.26 3.15
N VAL A 307 -25.79 39.83 2.56
CA VAL A 307 -25.83 38.67 1.65
C VAL A 307 -24.84 38.83 0.49
N GLN A 308 -24.68 40.05 0.00
CA GLN A 308 -23.73 40.39 -1.07
C GLN A 308 -22.27 40.18 -0.63
N GLU A 309 -21.91 40.55 0.59
CA GLU A 309 -20.58 40.33 1.14
C GLU A 309 -20.27 38.84 1.28
N ILE A 310 -21.22 38.05 1.78
CA ILE A 310 -21.10 36.59 1.87
C ILE A 310 -20.90 36.00 0.47
N ALA A 311 -21.67 36.44 -0.53
CA ALA A 311 -21.50 35.97 -1.91
C ALA A 311 -20.06 36.19 -2.42
N TYR A 312 -19.50 37.38 -2.19
CA TYR A 312 -18.12 37.69 -2.61
C TYR A 312 -17.08 36.85 -1.90
N ARG A 313 -17.21 36.65 -0.60
CA ARG A 313 -16.28 35.82 0.21
C ARG A 313 -16.26 34.36 -0.24
N HIS A 314 -17.35 33.86 -0.80
CA HIS A 314 -17.48 32.50 -1.32
C HIS A 314 -17.29 32.41 -2.84
N GLY A 315 -16.58 33.36 -3.43
CA GLY A 315 -16.09 33.26 -4.81
C GLY A 315 -17.13 33.55 -5.90
N PHE A 316 -18.25 34.20 -5.57
CA PHE A 316 -19.20 34.70 -6.59
C PHE A 316 -18.80 36.10 -7.04
N LYS A 317 -18.76 36.34 -8.36
CA LYS A 317 -18.48 37.69 -8.91
C LYS A 317 -19.65 38.65 -8.79
N LEU A 318 -20.88 38.13 -8.83
CA LEU A 318 -22.12 38.90 -8.76
C LEU A 318 -23.07 38.27 -7.74
N ALA A 319 -23.66 39.10 -6.88
CA ALA A 319 -24.63 38.65 -5.87
C ALA A 319 -25.94 38.11 -6.49
N SER A 320 -26.29 38.54 -7.71
CA SER A 320 -27.41 38.02 -8.48
C SER A 320 -27.23 36.55 -8.84
N ASP A 321 -26.01 36.16 -9.24
CA ASP A 321 -25.68 34.79 -9.64
C ASP A 321 -25.69 33.88 -8.42
N PHE A 322 -25.15 34.35 -7.30
CA PHE A 322 -25.25 33.68 -6.01
C PHE A 322 -26.72 33.42 -5.63
N THR A 323 -27.57 34.45 -5.65
CA THR A 323 -28.97 34.32 -5.24
C THR A 323 -29.72 33.29 -6.08
N ARG A 324 -29.48 33.29 -7.40
CA ARG A 324 -30.10 32.33 -8.32
C ARG A 324 -29.60 30.91 -8.07
N ALA A 325 -28.28 30.73 -7.93
CA ALA A 325 -27.68 29.43 -7.67
C ALA A 325 -28.09 28.86 -6.30
N PHE A 326 -28.13 29.70 -5.27
CA PHE A 326 -28.55 29.34 -3.92
C PHE A 326 -30.01 28.90 -3.89
N ARG A 327 -30.92 29.66 -4.52
CA ARG A 327 -32.33 29.27 -4.60
C ARG A 327 -32.54 27.97 -5.36
N ARG A 328 -31.74 27.72 -6.41
CA ARG A 328 -31.77 26.47 -7.16
C ARG A 328 -31.33 25.27 -6.31
N GLU A 329 -30.31 25.45 -5.48
CA GLU A 329 -29.75 24.36 -4.65
C GLU A 329 -30.60 24.09 -3.39
N PHE A 330 -31.05 25.13 -2.69
CA PHE A 330 -31.71 25.02 -1.38
C PHE A 330 -33.22 25.26 -1.41
N GLY A 331 -33.79 25.60 -2.56
CA GLY A 331 -35.22 25.87 -2.74
C GLY A 331 -35.73 27.20 -2.17
N VAL A 332 -34.89 27.94 -1.45
CA VAL A 332 -35.24 29.21 -0.77
C VAL A 332 -34.24 30.31 -1.09
N SER A 333 -34.62 31.57 -0.91
CA SER A 333 -33.66 32.67 -1.06
C SER A 333 -32.65 32.71 0.10
N PRO A 334 -31.45 33.29 -0.09
CA PRO A 334 -30.49 33.48 1.00
C PRO A 334 -31.09 34.25 2.21
N ARG A 335 -31.97 35.23 1.96
CA ARG A 335 -32.63 35.97 3.04
C ARG A 335 -33.60 35.10 3.82
N GLU A 336 -34.43 34.33 3.11
CA GLU A 336 -35.37 33.38 3.72
C GLU A 336 -34.64 32.31 4.54
N ALA A 337 -33.53 31.77 4.05
CA ALA A 337 -32.72 30.81 4.78
C ALA A 337 -32.21 31.37 6.12
N ARG A 338 -31.77 32.64 6.12
CA ARG A 338 -31.35 33.35 7.33
C ARG A 338 -32.50 33.56 8.31
N GLU A 339 -33.66 33.99 7.81
CA GLU A 339 -34.85 34.19 8.65
C GLU A 339 -35.33 32.88 9.28
N ARG A 340 -35.29 31.78 8.53
CA ARG A 340 -35.66 30.45 9.04
C ARG A 340 -34.73 29.95 10.14
N ALA A 341 -33.43 30.23 10.05
CA ALA A 341 -32.48 29.84 11.09
C ALA A 341 -32.56 30.69 12.37
N ARG A 342 -33.30 31.81 12.34
CA ARG A 342 -33.55 32.67 13.51
C ARG A 342 -34.85 32.31 14.26
N ARG A 343 -35.70 31.48 13.66
CA ARG A 343 -36.88 30.91 14.31
C ARG A 343 -36.49 29.58 14.95
#